data_AF-A0A7Y2NWX5-F1
#
_entry.id   AF-A0A7Y2NWX5-F1
#
_cell.length_a   1.000
_cell.length_b   1.000
_cell.length_c   1.000
_cell.angle_alpha   90.00
_cell.angle_beta   90.00
_cell.angle_gamma   90.00
#
_symmetry.space_group_name_H-M   'P 1'
#
loop_
_entity.id
_entity.type
_entity.pdbx_description
1 polymer ?
#
loop_
_entity_poly.entity_id
_entity_poly.type
_entity_poly.pdbx_seq_one_letter_code
_entity_poly.pdbx_strand_id
1 'polypeptide(L)'
;MRLTLTQAMLDALDRAVDKPDWLIAEVERMKTSGEPYELSLGPEQSTALEELCAMNIRFDETGLVRPEHQPLEDLSNLVMDNY
;
A
#
# COMPACT_ATOMS: atom_id res chain seq x y z
N MET A 1 -13.21 -0.85 5.25
CA MET A 1 -12.22 -0.60 6.33
C MET A 1 -11.61 0.79 6.19
N ARG A 2 -10.94 1.29 7.24
CA ARG A 2 -10.11 2.51 7.19
C ARG A 2 -8.73 2.17 7.69
N LEU A 3 -7.71 2.47 6.89
CA LEU A 3 -6.32 2.25 7.22
C LEU A 3 -5.62 3.59 7.44
N THR A 4 -4.77 3.65 8.46
CA THR A 4 -3.86 4.78 8.67
C THR A 4 -2.48 4.38 8.17
N LEU A 5 -2.04 5.01 7.09
CA LEU A 5 -0.77 4.71 6.45
C LEU A 5 0.36 5.52 7.09
N THR A 6 1.55 4.94 7.10
CA THR A 6 2.79 5.69 7.36
C THR A 6 3.24 6.42 6.09
N GLN A 7 4.10 7.43 6.23
CA GLN A 7 4.76 8.05 5.08
C GLN A 7 5.47 7.01 4.19
N ALA A 8 6.16 6.03 4.80
CA ALA A 8 6.88 5.00 4.06
C ALA A 8 5.94 4.12 3.21
N MET A 9 4.75 3.81 3.72
CA MET A 9 3.71 3.09 2.97
C MET A 9 3.19 3.95 1.80
N LEU A 10 2.92 5.24 2.05
CA LEU A 10 2.48 6.17 1.01
C LEU A 10 3.51 6.30 -0.11
N ASP A 11 4.80 6.46 0.23
CA ASP A 11 5.89 6.57 -0.73
C ASP A 11 6.11 5.26 -1.50
N ALA A 12 5.84 4.12 -0.88
CA ALA A 12 5.91 2.83 -1.55
C ALA A 12 4.75 2.63 -2.53
N LEU A 13 3.52 3.04 -2.15
CA LEU A 13 2.37 3.07 -3.05
C LEU A 13 2.62 4.00 -4.25
N ASP A 14 3.14 5.20 -4.01
CA ASP A 14 3.47 6.15 -5.07
C ASP A 14 4.43 5.55 -6.12
N ARG A 15 5.36 4.68 -5.68
CA ARG A 15 6.32 3.97 -6.54
C ARG A 15 5.81 2.66 -7.14
N ALA A 16 4.73 2.08 -6.63
CA ALA A 16 4.18 0.82 -7.13
C ALA A 16 3.75 0.92 -8.62
N VAL A 17 3.96 -0.13 -9.39
CA VAL A 17 3.47 -0.21 -10.78
C VAL A 17 2.04 -0.73 -10.82
N ASP A 18 1.33 -0.44 -11.91
CA ASP A 18 -0.04 -0.94 -12.18
C ASP A 18 -1.10 -0.54 -11.15
N LYS A 19 -0.93 0.65 -10.55
CA LYS A 19 -1.93 1.21 -9.63
C LYS A 19 -3.27 1.47 -10.35
N PRO A 20 -4.42 1.13 -9.73
CA PRO A 20 -5.71 1.55 -10.22
C PRO A 20 -5.92 3.07 -10.02
N ASP A 21 -6.72 3.69 -10.90
CA ASP A 21 -6.95 5.14 -10.93
C ASP A 21 -7.41 5.72 -9.58
N TRP A 22 -8.26 4.99 -8.85
CA TRP A 22 -8.75 5.43 -7.54
C TRP A 22 -7.61 5.54 -6.53
N LEU A 23 -6.63 4.64 -6.58
CA LEU A 23 -5.50 4.65 -5.65
C LEU A 23 -4.51 5.76 -6.02
N ILE A 24 -4.32 6.02 -7.32
CA ILE A 24 -3.54 7.17 -7.78
C ILE A 24 -4.12 8.46 -7.20
N ALA A 25 -5.43 8.68 -7.34
CA ALA A 25 -6.11 9.85 -6.82
C ALA A 25 -6.00 9.98 -5.29
N GLU A 26 -6.15 8.87 -4.56
CA GLU A 26 -6.00 8.87 -3.10
C GLU A 26 -4.57 9.16 -2.65
N VAL A 27 -3.55 8.61 -3.31
CA VAL A 27 -2.13 8.91 -3.03
C VAL A 27 -1.84 10.39 -3.28
N GLU A 28 -2.28 10.95 -4.41
CA GLU A 28 -2.11 12.37 -4.72
C GLU A 28 -2.82 13.28 -3.71
N ARG A 29 -4.05 12.91 -3.31
CA ARG A 29 -4.80 13.62 -2.27
C ARG A 29 -4.05 13.61 -0.94
N MET A 30 -3.54 12.45 -0.52
CA MET A 30 -2.80 12.29 0.73
C MET A 30 -1.50 13.11 0.72
N LYS A 31 -0.73 13.07 -0.38
CA LYS A 31 0.49 13.89 -0.56
C LYS A 31 0.21 15.39 -0.46
N THR A 32 -0.97 15.84 -0.90
CA THR A 32 -1.36 17.26 -0.85
C THR A 32 -1.91 17.66 0.53
N SER A 33 -2.63 16.76 1.19
CA SER A 33 -3.33 17.04 2.46
C SER A 33 -2.43 16.90 3.69
N GLY A 34 -1.37 16.10 3.61
CA GLY A 34 -0.49 15.80 4.74
C GLY A 34 -1.10 14.80 5.73
N GLU A 35 -0.40 14.56 6.83
CA GLU A 35 -0.81 13.59 7.85
C GLU A 35 -2.09 14.01 8.61
N PRO A 36 -2.94 13.06 9.02
CA PRO A 36 -2.78 11.61 8.87
C PRO A 36 -3.17 11.09 7.47
N TYR A 37 -2.41 10.11 6.96
CA TYR A 37 -2.69 9.46 5.69
C TYR A 37 -3.76 8.37 5.85
N GLU A 38 -5.02 8.77 5.79
CA GLU A 38 -6.14 7.84 5.91
C GLU A 38 -6.62 7.36 4.54
N LEU A 39 -6.67 6.03 4.39
CA LEU A 39 -7.19 5.36 3.21
C LEU A 39 -8.45 4.58 3.59
N SER A 40 -9.59 4.96 3.01
CA SER A 40 -10.86 4.24 3.19
C SER A 40 -11.05 3.27 2.04
N LEU A 41 -11.27 1.99 2.36
CA LEU A 41 -11.37 0.91 1.38
C LEU A 41 -12.71 0.17 1.53
N GLY A 42 -13.40 -0.04 0.42
CA GLY A 42 -14.44 -1.06 0.28
C GLY A 42 -13.85 -2.47 0.14
N PRO A 43 -14.68 -3.52 0.15
CA PRO A 43 -14.20 -4.91 0.04
C PRO A 43 -13.34 -5.14 -1.22
N GLU A 44 -13.84 -4.74 -2.40
CA GLU A 44 -13.12 -4.90 -3.68
C GLU A 44 -11.80 -4.10 -3.71
N GLN A 45 -11.80 -2.90 -3.14
CA GLN A 45 -10.59 -2.06 -3.06
C GLN A 45 -9.56 -2.65 -2.11
N SER A 46 -10.00 -3.38 -1.08
CA SER A 46 -9.11 -4.03 -0.12
C SER A 46 -8.40 -5.21 -0.78
N THR A 47 -9.14 -6.07 -1.51
CA THR A 47 -8.54 -7.14 -2.33
C THR A 47 -7.58 -6.57 -3.37
N ALA A 48 -7.99 -5.55 -4.12
CA ALA A 48 -7.13 -4.95 -5.15
C ALA A 48 -5.85 -4.32 -4.57
N LEU A 49 -5.92 -3.74 -3.36
CA LEU A 49 -4.75 -3.18 -2.69
C LEU A 49 -3.79 -4.26 -2.20
N GLU A 50 -4.31 -5.36 -1.66
CA GLU A 50 -3.51 -6.52 -1.24
C GLU A 50 -2.77 -7.13 -2.44
N GLU A 51 -3.50 -7.42 -3.53
CA GLU A 51 -2.92 -7.97 -4.76
C GLU A 51 -1.84 -7.04 -5.34
N LEU A 52 -2.11 -5.73 -5.37
CA LEU A 52 -1.13 -4.74 -5.82
C LEU A 52 0.14 -4.79 -4.97
N CYS A 53 0.02 -4.86 -3.65
CA CYS A 53 1.18 -4.96 -2.76
C CYS A 53 1.97 -6.24 -3.05
N ALA A 54 1.29 -7.40 -3.12
CA ALA A 54 1.91 -8.68 -3.43
C ALA A 54 2.66 -8.68 -4.77
N MET A 55 2.09 -8.06 -5.81
CA MET A 55 2.72 -7.95 -7.13
C MET A 55 3.97 -7.06 -7.16
N ASN A 56 4.07 -6.10 -6.23
CA ASN A 56 5.14 -5.11 -6.17
C ASN A 56 6.25 -5.46 -5.16
N ILE A 57 6.07 -6.50 -4.33
CA ILE A 57 7.10 -7.00 -3.42
C ILE A 57 8.14 -7.83 -4.19
N ARG A 58 9.40 -7.70 -3.80
CA ARG A 58 10.52 -8.52 -4.30
C ARG A 58 11.28 -9.13 -3.13
N PHE A 59 11.77 -10.34 -3.36
CA PHE A 59 12.49 -11.13 -2.37
C PHE A 59 13.99 -11.16 -2.71
N ASP A 60 14.82 -11.33 -1.69
CA ASP A 60 16.25 -11.54 -1.82
C ASP A 60 16.58 -13.03 -2.09
N GLU A 61 17.87 -13.34 -2.20
CA GLU A 61 18.36 -14.70 -2.45
C GLU A 61 18.05 -15.68 -1.31
N THR A 62 17.73 -15.18 -0.12
CA THR A 62 17.34 -15.98 1.05
C THR A 62 15.84 -16.20 1.15
N GLY A 63 15.06 -15.57 0.26
CA GLY A 63 13.60 -15.63 0.25
C GLY A 63 12.94 -14.64 1.21
N LEU A 64 13.68 -13.66 1.74
CA LEU A 64 13.12 -12.59 2.58
C LEU A 64 12.72 -11.39 1.71
N VAL A 65 11.72 -10.63 2.15
CA VAL A 65 11.35 -9.38 1.48
C VAL A 65 12.54 -8.43 1.50
N ARG A 66 12.88 -7.87 0.33
CA ARG A 66 13.99 -6.90 0.27
C ARG A 66 13.60 -5.66 1.08
N PRO A 67 14.53 -5.06 1.84
CA PRO A 67 14.22 -3.95 2.76
C PRO A 67 13.43 -2.79 2.15
N GLU A 68 13.67 -2.48 0.88
CA GLU A 68 12.96 -1.43 0.14
C GLU A 68 11.48 -1.71 -0.12
N HIS A 69 11.06 -2.98 -0.03
CA HIS A 69 9.68 -3.43 -0.20
C HIS A 69 8.98 -3.71 1.13
N GLN A 70 9.67 -3.61 2.27
CA GLN A 70 9.08 -3.80 3.59
C GLN A 70 7.81 -2.95 3.80
N PRO A 71 7.75 -1.66 3.40
CA PRO A 71 6.52 -0.89 3.58
C PRO A 71 5.31 -1.41 2.80
N LEU A 72 5.51 -2.12 1.68
CA LEU A 72 4.41 -2.78 0.95
C LEU A 72 3.99 -4.08 1.61
N GLU A 73 4.93 -4.84 2.18
CA GLU A 73 4.62 -6.02 2.98
C GLU A 73 3.83 -5.63 4.23
N ASP A 74 4.28 -4.61 4.96
CA ASP A 74 3.59 -4.09 6.13
C ASP A 74 2.18 -3.60 5.79
N LEU A 75 2.01 -2.96 4.61
CA LEU A 75 0.69 -2.54 4.14
C LEU A 75 -0.20 -3.74 3.75
N SER A 76 0.34 -4.75 3.07
CA SER A 76 -0.41 -5.96 2.74
C SER A 76 -0.91 -6.65 4.01
N ASN A 77 -0.03 -6.82 5.00
CA ASN A 77 -0.39 -7.35 6.32
C ASN A 77 -1.46 -6.48 7.00
N LEU A 78 -1.32 -5.16 6.96
CA LEU A 78 -2.30 -4.24 7.54
C LEU A 78 -3.69 -4.38 6.88
N VAL A 79 -3.75 -4.57 5.56
CA VAL A 79 -5.02 -4.84 4.86
C VAL A 79 -5.62 -6.16 5.32
N MET A 80 -4.82 -7.22 5.40
CA MET A 80 -5.27 -8.55 5.83
C MET A 80 -5.75 -8.56 7.30
N ASP A 81 -5.06 -7.84 8.19
CA ASP A 81 -5.40 -7.75 9.61
C ASP A 81 -6.70 -6.96 9.88
N ASN A 82 -7.15 -6.16 8.91
CA ASN A 82 -8.34 -5.31 9.01
C ASN A 82 -9.48 -5.73 8.07
N TYR A 83 -9.36 -6.92 7.46
CA TYR A 83 -10.34 -7.50 6.52
C TYR A 83 -11.59 -8.02 7.22
#